data_AF-F3FCT9-F1
#
_entry.id   AF-F3FCT9-F1
#
_cell.length_a   1.000
_cell.length_b   1.000
_cell.length_c   1.000
_cell.angle_alpha   90.00
_cell.angle_beta   90.00
_cell.angle_gamma   90.00
#
_symmetry.space_group_name_H-M   'P 1'
#
loop_
_entity.id
_entity.type
_entity.pdbx_description
1 polymer ?
#
loop_
_entity_poly.entity_id
_entity_poly.type
_entity_poly.pdbx_seq_one_letter_code
_entity_poly.pdbx_strand_id
1 'polypeptide(L)'
;QCCARYRICAEAEPALLCQVLNLFAMQYLIPDQLSAVQQESLLLIDLQVSRLSWHRAQVIGEKMRNLIDVCSVEVEQVDARNTAQSRVALATG
;
A
#
# COMPACT_ATOMS: atom_id res chain seq x y z
N GLN A 1 -14.98 7.72 6.66
CA GLN A 1 -13.81 7.43 5.81
C GLN A 1 -12.77 6.75 6.68
N CYS A 2 -12.14 5.67 6.21
CA CYS A 2 -11.13 4.93 6.95
C CYS A 2 -9.73 5.22 6.41
N CYS A 3 -8.73 4.79 7.16
CA CYS A 3 -7.39 4.58 6.65
C CYS A 3 -7.21 3.08 6.42
N ALA A 4 -6.62 2.71 5.29
CA ALA A 4 -6.34 1.32 4.94
C ALA A 4 -4.83 1.15 4.74
N ARG A 5 -4.28 0.06 5.27
CA ARG A 5 -2.91 -0.38 5.01
C ARG A 5 -2.96 -1.60 4.12
N TYR A 6 -2.14 -1.58 3.08
CA TYR A 6 -1.94 -2.68 2.15
C TYR A 6 -0.53 -3.21 2.38
N ARG A 7 -0.41 -4.52 2.61
CA ARG A 7 0.88 -5.22 2.62
C ARG A 7 0.91 -6.16 1.43
N ILE A 8 1.84 -5.94 0.52
CA ILE A 8 2.00 -6.70 -0.72
C ILE A 8 3.33 -7.43 -0.64
N CYS A 9 3.31 -8.71 -0.98
CA CYS A 9 4.49 -9.53 -1.21
C CYS A 9 4.41 -10.09 -2.62
N ALA A 10 5.49 -9.97 -3.39
CA ALA A 10 5.58 -10.48 -4.77
C ALA A 10 7.04 -10.69 -5.15
N GLU A 11 7.29 -11.41 -6.25
CA GLU A 11 8.64 -11.50 -6.82
C GLU A 11 9.12 -10.11 -7.26
N ALA A 12 10.42 -9.86 -7.10
CA ALA A 12 11.02 -8.58 -7.38
C ALA A 12 11.11 -8.34 -8.91
N GLU A 13 10.07 -7.69 -9.45
CA GLU A 13 10.03 -7.29 -10.86
C GLU A 13 10.16 -5.77 -11.04
N PRO A 14 10.81 -5.29 -12.12
CA PRO A 14 10.96 -3.86 -12.40
C PRO A 14 9.63 -3.10 -12.50
N ALA A 15 8.57 -3.75 -12.98
CA ALA A 15 7.27 -3.12 -13.23
C ALA A 15 6.34 -3.10 -12.00
N LEU A 16 6.63 -3.93 -10.99
CA LEU A 16 5.70 -4.23 -9.90
C LEU A 16 5.26 -2.98 -9.13
N LEU A 17 6.22 -2.13 -8.71
CA LEU A 17 5.90 -0.93 -7.95
C LEU A 17 5.01 0.03 -8.76
N CYS A 18 5.28 0.17 -10.06
CA CYS A 18 4.48 0.99 -10.96
C CYS A 18 3.07 0.42 -11.14
N GLN A 19 2.92 -0.90 -11.29
CA GLN A 19 1.61 -1.55 -11.42
C GLN A 19 0.77 -1.36 -10.15
N VAL A 20 1.37 -1.53 -8.97
CA VAL A 20 0.71 -1.30 -7.68
C VAL A 20 0.24 0.16 -7.56
N LEU A 21 1.13 1.12 -7.82
CA LEU A 21 0.79 2.55 -7.73
C LEU A 21 -0.25 2.97 -8.77
N ASN A 22 -0.25 2.35 -9.95
CA ASN A 22 -1.21 2.64 -11.00
C ASN A 22 -2.65 2.29 -10.59
N LEU A 23 -2.87 1.23 -9.79
CA LEU A 23 -4.20 0.90 -9.27
C LEU A 23 -4.78 2.02 -8.41
N PHE A 24 -3.94 2.69 -7.60
CA PHE A 24 -4.36 3.83 -6.79
C PHE A 24 -4.54 5.09 -7.64
N ALA A 25 -3.64 5.33 -8.60
CA ALA A 25 -3.71 6.47 -9.50
C ALA A 25 -5.03 6.47 -10.32
N MET A 26 -5.44 5.32 -10.86
CA MET A 26 -6.72 5.18 -11.57
C MET A 26 -7.95 5.45 -10.70
N GLN A 27 -7.80 5.43 -9.38
CA GLN A 27 -8.85 5.74 -8.41
C GLN A 27 -8.75 7.16 -7.85
N TYR A 28 -7.82 7.98 -8.37
CA TYR A 28 -7.47 9.31 -7.86
C TYR A 28 -7.09 9.29 -6.36
N LEU A 29 -6.44 8.20 -5.93
CA LEU A 29 -5.96 8.03 -4.56
C LEU A 29 -4.45 8.26 -4.51
N ILE A 30 -4.02 9.08 -3.56
CA ILE A 30 -2.60 9.32 -3.26
C ILE A 30 -2.30 8.57 -1.96
N PRO A 31 -1.32 7.65 -1.94
CA PRO A 31 -0.87 7.04 -0.70
C PRO A 31 -0.32 8.09 0.28
N ASP A 32 -0.70 7.99 1.55
CA ASP A 32 -0.15 8.83 2.63
C ASP A 32 1.26 8.38 3.01
N GLN A 33 1.52 7.06 2.92
CA GLN A 33 2.83 6.44 3.16
C GLN A 33 3.05 5.31 2.16
N LEU A 34 4.30 5.15 1.74
CA LEU A 34 4.77 4.07 0.88
C LEU A 34 6.16 3.65 1.35
N SER A 35 6.36 2.36 1.54
CA SER A 35 7.67 1.74 1.72
C SER A 35 7.77 0.55 0.78
N ALA A 36 8.93 0.35 0.17
CA ALA A 36 9.23 -0.83 -0.63
C ALA A 36 10.64 -1.31 -0.26
N VAL A 37 10.76 -2.58 0.10
CA VAL A 37 12.04 -3.20 0.47
C VAL A 37 12.19 -4.47 -0.33
N GLN A 38 13.29 -4.55 -1.09
CA GLN A 38 13.68 -5.80 -1.72
C GLN A 38 14.38 -6.68 -0.67
N GLN A 39 13.89 -7.90 -0.49
CA GLN A 39 14.49 -8.92 0.36
C GLN A 39 14.66 -10.18 -0.47
N GLU A 40 15.91 -10.56 -0.74
CA GLU A 40 16.24 -11.67 -1.63
C GLU A 40 15.58 -11.50 -3.01
N SER A 41 14.70 -12.43 -3.40
CA SER A 41 13.93 -12.38 -4.66
C SER A 41 12.55 -11.75 -4.52
N LEU A 42 12.18 -11.25 -3.34
CA LEU A 42 10.87 -10.67 -3.06
C LEU A 42 10.93 -9.15 -2.94
N LEU A 43 9.86 -8.48 -3.35
CA LEU A 43 9.60 -7.08 -3.06
C LEU A 43 8.44 -6.97 -2.07
N LEU A 44 8.73 -6.46 -0.88
CA LEU A 44 7.76 -6.20 0.16
C LEU A 44 7.33 -4.74 0.06
N ILE A 45 6.04 -4.50 -0.22
CA ILE A 45 5.48 -3.16 -0.36
C ILE A 45 4.47 -2.93 0.76
N ASP A 46 4.63 -1.83 1.47
CA ASP A 46 3.70 -1.37 2.49
C ASP A 46 3.16 0.00 2.10
N LEU A 47 1.83 0.13 2.06
CA LEU A 47 1.17 1.31 1.53
C LEU A 47 -0.02 1.68 2.40
N GLN A 48 -0.09 2.95 2.81
CA GLN A 48 -1.21 3.47 3.58
C GLN A 48 -2.01 4.48 2.75
N VAL A 49 -3.34 4.34 2.71
CA VAL A 49 -4.24 5.27 2.02
C VAL A 49 -5.38 5.70 2.93
N SER A 50 -5.63 6.99 3.00
CA SER A 50 -6.77 7.59 3.69
C SER A 50 -7.90 7.97 2.73
N ARG A 51 -9.02 8.43 3.28
CA ARG A 51 -10.14 9.03 2.53
C ARG A 51 -10.90 8.07 1.58
N LEU A 52 -10.86 6.77 1.87
CA LEU A 52 -11.71 5.76 1.22
C LEU A 52 -12.68 5.09 2.21
N SER A 53 -13.70 4.41 1.70
CA SER A 53 -14.52 3.50 2.52
C SER A 53 -13.81 2.17 2.66
N TRP A 54 -14.13 1.41 3.71
CA TRP A 54 -13.55 0.09 3.93
C TRP A 54 -13.83 -0.86 2.76
N HIS A 55 -15.06 -0.86 2.25
CA HIS A 55 -15.42 -1.64 1.07
C HIS A 55 -14.57 -1.28 -0.16
N ARG A 56 -14.33 0.01 -0.41
CA ARG A 56 -13.44 0.42 -1.51
C ARG A 56 -12.02 -0.08 -1.31
N ALA A 57 -11.52 -0.09 -0.08
CA ALA A 57 -10.19 -0.61 0.22
C ALA A 57 -10.08 -2.10 -0.10
N GLN A 58 -11.07 -2.88 0.32
CA GLN A 58 -11.14 -4.31 0.01
C GLN A 58 -11.23 -4.58 -1.49
N VAL A 59 -12.05 -3.81 -2.23
CA VAL A 59 -12.16 -3.94 -3.69
C VAL A 59 -10.83 -3.64 -4.37
N ILE A 60 -10.05 -2.66 -3.91
CA ILE A 60 -8.72 -2.37 -4.46
C ILE A 60 -7.76 -3.54 -4.18
N GLY A 61 -7.76 -4.10 -2.96
CA GLY A 61 -6.93 -5.27 -2.63
C GLY A 61 -7.29 -6.50 -3.46
N GLU A 62 -8.58 -6.74 -3.68
CA GLU A 62 -9.07 -7.80 -4.57
C GLU A 62 -8.62 -7.57 -6.02
N LYS A 63 -8.76 -6.34 -6.54
CA LYS A 63 -8.27 -6.00 -7.88
C LYS A 63 -6.76 -6.22 -8.01
N MET A 64 -6.00 -5.90 -6.98
CA MET A 64 -4.56 -6.10 -6.96
C MET A 64 -4.20 -7.58 -7.10
N ARG A 65 -4.83 -8.46 -6.31
CA ARG A 65 -4.63 -9.93 -6.39
C ARG A 65 -5.01 -10.52 -7.76
N ASN A 66 -5.92 -9.90 -8.47
CA ASN A 66 -6.41 -10.40 -9.76
C ASN A 66 -5.66 -9.84 -10.98
N LEU A 67 -4.99 -8.68 -10.85
CA LEU A 67 -4.41 -7.95 -11.97
C LEU A 67 -2.89 -7.86 -11.96
N ILE A 68 -2.26 -8.16 -10.81
CA ILE A 68 -0.82 -8.09 -10.62
C ILE A 68 -0.36 -9.46 -10.15
N ASP A 69 0.76 -9.93 -10.69
CA ASP A 69 1.39 -11.17 -10.22
C ASP A 69 2.00 -10.92 -8.83
N VAL A 70 1.28 -11.36 -7.80
CA VAL A 70 1.62 -11.12 -6.40
C VAL A 70 1.47 -12.41 -5.60
N CYS A 71 2.38 -12.65 -4.66
CA CYS A 71 2.28 -13.78 -3.73
C CYS A 71 1.16 -13.56 -2.72
N SER A 72 1.03 -12.35 -2.18
CA SER A 72 -0.03 -12.00 -1.24
C SER A 72 -0.35 -10.51 -1.24
N VAL A 73 -1.60 -10.19 -0.88
CA VAL A 73 -2.07 -8.83 -0.58
C VAL A 73 -2.95 -8.90 0.65
N GLU A 74 -2.49 -8.28 1.72
CA GLU A 74 -3.26 -8.11 2.95
C GLU A 74 -3.78 -6.68 3.05
N VAL A 75 -5.02 -6.53 3.51
CA VAL A 75 -5.66 -5.22 3.69
C VAL A 75 -6.16 -5.11 5.12
N GLU A 76 -5.72 -4.07 5.81
CA GLU A 76 -6.10 -3.80 7.21
C GLU A 76 -6.72 -2.41 7.34
N GLN A 77 -7.74 -2.29 8.19
CA GLN A 77 -8.26 -1.00 8.58
C GLN A 77 -7.39 -0.44 9.70
N VAL A 78 -6.80 0.73 9.48
CA VAL A 78 -5.95 1.41 10.45
C VAL A 78 -6.71 2.58 11.06
N ASP A 79 -6.57 2.75 12.38
CA ASP A 79 -7.08 3.93 13.05
C ASP A 79 -6.26 5.17 12.66
N ALA A 80 -6.95 6.21 12.18
CA ALA A 80 -6.33 7.47 11.75
C ALA A 80 -5.52 8.18 12.86
N ARG A 81 -5.67 7.77 14.13
CA ARG A 81 -4.92 8.30 15.28
C ARG A 81 -3.48 7.80 15.34
N ASN A 82 -3.16 6.66 14.72
CA ASN A 82 -1.82 6.07 14.74
C ASN A 82 -0.88 6.71 13.68
N THR A 83 -1.43 7.43 12.71
CA THR A 83 -0.68 8.01 11.58
C THR A 83 0.12 9.26 11.95
N ALA A 84 -0.24 9.96 13.03
CA ALA A 84 0.44 11.18 13.46
C ALA A 84 1.81 10.94 14.11
N GLN A 85 2.08 9.75 14.63
CA GLN A 85 3.33 9.45 15.35
C GLN A 85 4.52 9.18 14.44
N SER A 86 4.31 8.77 13.18
CA SER A 86 5.42 8.44 12.25
C SER A 86 6.03 9.67 11.56
N ARG A 87 5.41 10.86 11.63
CA ARG A 87 5.92 12.08 10.97
C ARG A 87 7.00 12.83 11.76
N VAL A 88 7.26 12.47 13.02
CA VAL A 88 8.10 13.29 13.92
C VAL A 88 9.52 12.74 14.11
N ALA A 89 9.80 11.51 13.68
CA ALA A 89 11.13 10.93 13.75
C ALA A 89 11.74 10.92 12.36
N LEU A 90 12.36 12.02 11.93
CA LEU A 90 13.42 12.12 10.90
C LEU A 90 13.67 13.61 10.60
N ALA A 91 14.07 14.36 11.63
CA ALA A 91 14.69 15.67 11.48
C ALA A 91 15.75 15.82 12.57
N THR A 92 16.80 14.99 12.48
CA THR A 92 18.08 15.24 13.16
C THR A 92 19.15 15.18 12.08
N GLY A 93 19.59 16.36 11.67
CA GLY A 93 20.73 16.65 10.82
C GLY A 93 21.13 18.10 11.08
#